data_AF-M5CDS2-F1
#
_entry.id   AF-M5CDS2-F1
#
_cell.length_a   1.000
_cell.length_b   1.000
_cell.length_c   1.000
_cell.angle_alpha   90.00
_cell.angle_beta   90.00
_cell.angle_gamma   90.00
#
_symmetry.space_group_name_H-M   'P 1'
#
loop_
_entity.id
_entity.type
_entity.pdbx_description
1 polymer ?
#
loop_
_entity_poly.entity_id
_entity_poly.type
_entity_poly.pdbx_seq_one_letter_code
_entity_poly.pdbx_strand_id
1 'polypeptide(L)'
;MVITPIESVVGFLLNALSRRFEYQADQFACELDAQGLGGEKQEGKTEEESTMRARLGRALVALHAENLSTVWVDWMYSAYHHSHPTLTERLRAMDAYAHSQNGRPKTS
;
A
#
# COMPACT_ATOMS: atom_id res chain seq x y z
N MET A 1 -21.30 -14.26 -24.88
CA MET A 1 -21.93 -14.77 -23.64
C MET A 1 -21.83 -16.31 -23.58
N VAL A 2 -20.59 -16.81 -23.57
CA VAL A 2 -20.22 -18.22 -23.22
C VAL A 2 -18.91 -18.18 -22.43
N ILE A 3 -18.04 -17.21 -22.72
CA ILE A 3 -16.74 -16.97 -22.06
C ILE A 3 -16.88 -16.15 -20.76
N THR A 4 -18.00 -15.47 -20.54
CA THR A 4 -18.27 -14.62 -19.36
C THR A 4 -17.97 -15.27 -17.99
N PRO A 5 -18.28 -16.55 -17.72
CA PRO A 5 -17.84 -17.19 -16.48
C PRO A 5 -16.32 -17.34 -16.37
N ILE A 6 -15.63 -17.58 -17.50
CA ILE A 6 -14.16 -17.67 -17.55
C ILE A 6 -13.54 -16.29 -17.30
N GLU A 7 -14.08 -15.24 -17.94
CA GLU A 7 -13.65 -13.85 -17.73
C GLU A 7 -13.78 -13.43 -16.27
N SER A 8 -14.85 -13.83 -15.60
CA SER A 8 -15.09 -13.51 -14.18
C SER A 8 -14.05 -14.17 -13.27
N VAL A 9 -13.71 -15.44 -13.52
CA VAL A 9 -12.68 -16.16 -12.76
C VAL A 9 -11.29 -15.57 -13.02
N VAL A 10 -10.94 -15.33 -14.28
CA VAL A 10 -9.65 -14.73 -14.65
C VAL A 10 -9.53 -13.32 -14.06
N GLY A 11 -10.58 -12.51 -14.14
CA GLY A 11 -10.62 -11.17 -13.55
C GLY A 11 -10.42 -11.19 -12.04
N PHE A 12 -11.08 -12.12 -11.32
CA PHE A 12 -10.86 -12.30 -9.89
C PHE A 12 -9.40 -12.66 -9.56
N LEU A 13 -8.80 -13.58 -10.32
CA LEU A 13 -7.40 -13.99 -10.12
C LEU A 13 -6.41 -12.84 -10.40
N LEU A 14 -6.65 -12.07 -11.46
CA LEU A 14 -5.84 -10.90 -11.79
C LEU A 14 -5.99 -9.81 -10.73
N ASN A 15 -7.19 -9.57 -10.21
CA ASN A 15 -7.41 -8.67 -9.09
C ASN A 15 -6.65 -9.13 -7.84
N ALA A 16 -6.70 -10.43 -7.52
CA ALA A 16 -5.92 -10.98 -6.41
C ALA A 16 -4.41 -10.81 -6.60
N LEU A 17 -3.90 -11.04 -7.81
CA LEU A 17 -2.49 -10.84 -8.14
C LEU A 17 -2.07 -9.38 -8.01
N SER A 18 -2.87 -8.45 -8.53
CA SER A 18 -2.64 -7.01 -8.43
C SER A 18 -2.54 -6.56 -6.98
N ARG A 19 -3.43 -7.04 -6.10
CA ARG A 19 -3.35 -6.74 -4.66
C ARG A 19 -2.04 -7.21 -4.02
N ARG A 20 -1.52 -8.37 -4.44
CA ARG A 20 -0.21 -8.84 -3.93
C ARG A 20 0.92 -7.91 -4.36
N PHE A 21 0.88 -7.38 -5.57
CA PHE A 21 1.89 -6.42 -6.04
C PHE A 21 1.80 -5.09 -5.30
N GLU A 22 0.61 -4.59 -4.97
CA GLU A 22 0.46 -3.40 -4.12
C GLU A 22 1.12 -3.59 -2.75
N TYR A 23 0.89 -4.74 -2.08
CA TYR A 23 1.53 -5.02 -0.79
C TYR A 23 3.04 -5.18 -0.89
N GLN A 24 3.56 -5.67 -2.02
CA GLN A 24 5.01 -5.74 -2.26
C GLN A 24 5.60 -4.34 -2.47
N ALA A 25 4.90 -3.46 -3.18
CA ALA A 25 5.32 -2.07 -3.37
C ALA A 25 5.31 -1.28 -2.05
N ASP A 26 4.28 -1.46 -1.22
CA ASP A 26 4.18 -0.84 0.10
C ASP A 26 5.30 -1.32 1.04
N GLN A 27 5.67 -2.61 0.98
CA GLN A 27 6.83 -3.15 1.69
C GLN A 27 8.15 -2.53 1.21
N PHE A 28 8.35 -2.45 -0.11
CA PHE A 28 9.54 -1.86 -0.69
C PHE A 28 9.73 -0.40 -0.27
N ALA A 29 8.64 0.38 -0.18
CA ALA A 29 8.69 1.74 0.34
C ALA A 29 9.16 1.82 1.81
N CYS A 30 8.82 0.81 2.63
CA CYS A 30 9.31 0.70 4.00
C CYS A 30 10.76 0.23 4.08
N GLU A 31 11.19 -0.65 3.17
CA GLU A 31 12.58 -1.14 3.13
C GLU A 31 13.56 -0.07 2.66
N LEU A 32 13.18 0.75 1.67
CA LEU A 32 13.95 1.92 1.24
C LEU A 32 14.21 2.89 2.39
N ASP A 33 13.21 3.02 3.28
CA ASP A 33 13.30 3.84 4.47
C ASP A 33 14.34 3.29 5.46
N ALA A 34 14.31 1.98 5.71
CA ALA A 34 15.26 1.30 6.58
C ALA A 34 16.71 1.40 6.07
N GLN A 35 16.90 1.46 4.76
CA GLN A 35 18.22 1.61 4.13
C GLN A 35 18.70 3.07 4.08
N GLY A 36 17.89 4.04 4.50
CA GLY A 36 18.22 5.47 4.43
C GLY A 36 18.29 6.02 2.99
N LEU A 37 17.76 5.25 2.01
CA LEU A 37 17.73 5.60 0.59
C LEU A 37 16.39 6.20 0.15
N GLY A 38 15.48 6.46 1.12
CA GLY A 38 14.09 6.88 0.94
C GLY A 38 13.84 8.27 0.30
N GLY A 39 14.86 8.90 -0.28
CA GLY A 39 14.72 10.11 -1.10
C GLY A 39 15.28 11.39 -0.48
N GLU A 40 15.28 12.46 -1.29
CA GLU A 40 15.78 13.79 -0.91
C GLU A 40 15.12 14.31 0.38
N LYS A 41 15.97 14.71 1.33
CA LYS A 41 15.55 15.50 2.50
C LYS A 41 14.92 16.80 2.00
N GLN A 42 13.60 16.94 2.12
CA GLN A 42 12.98 18.25 1.95
C GLN A 42 13.47 19.17 3.06
N GLU A 43 14.19 20.24 2.70
CA GLU A 43 14.68 21.25 3.63
C GLU A 43 13.52 21.81 4.48
N GLY A 44 13.62 21.69 5.80
CA GLY A 44 12.66 22.26 6.75
C GLY A 44 11.60 21.33 7.35
N LYS A 45 11.63 20.01 7.10
CA LYS A 45 10.75 19.01 7.77
C LYS A 45 11.51 18.06 8.69
N THR A 46 10.85 17.60 9.75
CA THR A 46 11.37 16.64 10.75
C THR A 46 11.85 15.34 10.07
N GLU A 47 12.96 14.76 10.52
CA GLU A 47 13.57 13.53 9.96
C GLU A 47 12.54 12.39 9.80
N GLU A 48 11.59 12.22 10.75
CA GLU A 48 10.53 11.21 10.66
C GLU A 48 9.52 11.46 9.51
N GLU A 49 9.24 12.71 9.17
CA GLU A 49 8.32 13.06 8.07
C GLU A 49 8.97 12.93 6.69
N SER A 50 10.30 12.88 6.63
CA SER A 50 11.05 12.71 5.39
C SER A 50 11.09 11.25 4.91
N THR A 51 10.63 10.32 5.74
CA THR A 51 10.57 8.89 5.41
C THR A 51 9.69 8.62 4.19
N MET A 52 10.17 7.76 3.28
CA MET A 52 9.46 7.44 2.03
C MET A 52 8.06 6.91 2.30
N ARG A 53 7.94 6.07 3.34
CA ARG A 53 6.68 5.52 3.84
C ARG A 53 5.69 6.60 4.26
N ALA A 54 6.12 7.60 5.05
CA ALA A 54 5.24 8.68 5.50
C ALA A 54 4.75 9.55 4.33
N ARG A 55 5.63 9.81 3.35
CA ARG A 55 5.27 10.53 2.11
C ARG A 55 4.24 9.75 1.30
N LEU A 56 4.45 8.45 1.10
CA LEU A 56 3.51 7.59 0.40
C LEU A 56 2.15 7.53 1.11
N GLY A 57 2.12 7.35 2.43
CA GLY A 57 0.89 7.36 3.21
C GLY A 57 0.11 8.67 3.08
N ARG A 58 0.80 9.81 3.17
CA ARG A 58 0.18 11.14 2.96
C ARG A 58 -0.37 11.31 1.55
N ALA A 59 0.38 10.91 0.53
CA ALA A 59 -0.05 10.98 -0.87
C ALA A 59 -1.29 10.11 -1.12
N LEU A 60 -1.32 8.89 -0.56
CA LEU A 60 -2.47 8.00 -0.68
C LEU A 60 -3.72 8.58 0.01
N VAL A 61 -3.57 9.17 1.20
CA VAL A 61 -4.68 9.84 1.91
C VAL A 61 -5.19 11.04 1.12
N ALA A 62 -4.30 11.88 0.61
CA ALA A 62 -4.66 13.05 -0.19
C ALA A 62 -5.41 12.65 -1.46
N LEU A 63 -4.86 11.68 -2.21
CA LEU A 63 -5.48 11.16 -3.43
C LEU A 63 -6.85 10.52 -3.15
N HIS A 64 -6.99 9.79 -2.04
CA HIS A 64 -8.26 9.18 -1.65
C HIS A 64 -9.32 10.23 -1.26
N ALA A 65 -8.88 11.31 -0.60
CA ALA A 65 -9.75 12.43 -0.24
C ALA A 65 -10.21 13.23 -1.48
N GLU A 66 -9.29 13.53 -2.40
CA GLU A 66 -9.61 14.20 -3.67
C GLU A 66 -10.57 13.38 -4.54
N ASN A 67 -10.37 12.05 -4.56
CA ASN A 67 -11.25 11.14 -5.29
C ASN A 67 -12.55 10.79 -4.54
N LEU A 68 -12.81 11.38 -3.37
CA LEU A 68 -14.01 11.12 -2.54
C LEU A 68 -14.32 9.62 -2.40
N SER A 69 -13.26 8.83 -2.25
CA SER A 69 -13.35 7.37 -2.27
C SER A 69 -13.96 6.84 -0.98
N THR A 70 -14.55 5.64 -1.05
CA THR A 70 -15.19 5.01 0.10
C THR A 70 -14.15 4.45 1.07
N VAL A 71 -14.19 4.93 2.32
CA VAL A 71 -13.27 4.51 3.38
C VAL A 71 -13.56 3.09 3.90
N TRP A 72 -14.84 2.70 3.84
CA TRP A 72 -15.31 1.40 4.32
C TRP A 72 -15.97 0.64 3.17
N VAL A 73 -15.42 -0.53 2.85
CA VAL A 73 -15.90 -1.41 1.79
C VAL A 73 -15.98 -2.82 2.37
N ASP A 74 -17.01 -3.57 2.00
CA ASP A 74 -17.12 -4.97 2.40
C ASP A 74 -15.96 -5.80 1.81
N TRP A 75 -15.42 -6.71 2.61
CA TRP A 75 -14.26 -7.52 2.25
C TRP A 75 -14.51 -8.37 0.99
N MET A 76 -15.72 -8.90 0.80
CA MET A 76 -16.05 -9.77 -0.32
C MET A 76 -16.27 -8.96 -1.60
N TYR A 77 -16.95 -7.82 -1.48
CA TYR A 77 -17.10 -6.87 -2.59
C TYR A 77 -15.74 -6.34 -3.05
N SER A 78 -14.89 -5.92 -2.11
CA SER A 78 -13.52 -5.50 -2.41
C SER A 78 -12.72 -6.63 -3.04
N ALA A 79 -12.88 -7.85 -2.52
CA ALA A 79 -12.19 -9.02 -3.03
C ALA A 79 -12.54 -9.38 -4.48
N TYR A 80 -13.70 -8.97 -4.97
CA TYR A 80 -14.13 -9.28 -6.32
C TYR A 80 -13.94 -8.11 -7.30
N HIS A 81 -14.26 -6.88 -6.88
CA HIS A 81 -14.33 -5.73 -7.78
C HIS A 81 -13.12 -4.79 -7.72
N HIS A 82 -12.36 -4.76 -6.63
CA HIS A 82 -11.23 -3.85 -6.51
C HIS A 82 -9.90 -4.55 -6.83
N SER A 83 -9.17 -4.03 -7.81
CA SER A 83 -7.83 -4.48 -8.16
C SER A 83 -6.77 -4.06 -7.11
N HIS A 84 -7.10 -3.08 -6.28
CA HIS A 84 -6.26 -2.59 -5.20
C HIS A 84 -6.93 -2.83 -3.84
N PRO A 85 -6.17 -3.14 -2.77
CA PRO A 85 -6.73 -3.19 -1.43
C PRO A 85 -7.15 -1.79 -0.98
N THR A 86 -8.01 -1.73 0.03
CA THR A 86 -8.53 -0.46 0.55
C THR A 86 -7.41 0.38 1.18
N LEU A 87 -7.60 1.70 1.24
CA LEU A 87 -6.62 2.61 1.83
C LEU A 87 -6.25 2.20 3.27
N THR A 88 -7.25 1.83 4.06
CA THR A 88 -7.07 1.44 5.47
C THR A 88 -6.26 0.15 5.61
N GLU A 89 -6.47 -0.83 4.73
CA GLU A 89 -5.68 -2.06 4.69
C GLU A 89 -4.21 -1.79 4.34
N ARG A 90 -3.95 -0.89 3.39
CA ARG A 90 -2.58 -0.51 2.99
C ARG A 90 -1.83 0.22 4.09
N LEU A 91 -2.43 1.27 4.66
CA LEU A 91 -1.83 2.03 5.75
C LEU A 91 -1.52 1.13 6.95
N ARG A 92 -2.47 0.24 7.30
CA ARG A 92 -2.27 -0.74 8.38
C ARG A 92 -1.14 -1.72 8.08
N ALA A 93 -1.05 -2.21 6.85
CA ALA A 93 0.04 -3.10 6.43
C ALA A 93 1.39 -2.38 6.56
N MET A 94 1.50 -1.15 6.03
CA MET A 94 2.72 -0.34 6.12
C MET A 94 3.15 -0.09 7.56
N ASP A 95 2.22 0.26 8.46
CA ASP A 95 2.50 0.46 9.88
C ASP A 95 2.95 -0.84 10.56
N ALA A 96 2.27 -1.96 10.29
CA ALA A 96 2.66 -3.27 10.82
C ALA A 96 4.08 -3.68 10.36
N TYR A 97 4.42 -3.43 9.09
CA TYR A 97 5.76 -3.65 8.57
C TYR A 97 6.79 -2.76 9.26
N ALA A 98 6.53 -1.46 9.40
CA ALA A 98 7.44 -0.53 10.09
C ALA A 98 7.70 -0.95 11.55
N HIS A 99 6.66 -1.34 12.28
CA HIS A 99 6.80 -1.88 13.64
C HIS A 99 7.67 -3.14 13.68
N SER A 100 7.51 -4.04 12.70
CA SER A 100 8.34 -5.25 12.62
C SER A 100 9.81 -4.95 12.33
N GLN A 101 10.11 -3.90 11.54
CA GLN A 101 11.48 -3.51 11.19
C GLN A 101 12.20 -2.85 12.37
N ASN A 102 11.51 -2.04 13.18
CA ASN A 102 12.08 -1.44 14.38
C ASN A 102 12.57 -2.49 15.42
N GLY A 103 12.03 -3.72 15.37
CA GLY A 103 12.46 -4.83 16.23
C GLY A 103 13.62 -5.67 15.69
N ARG A 104 14.08 -5.45 14.45
CA ARG A 104 15.20 -6.22 13.86
C ARG A 104 16.55 -5.57 14.23
N PRO A 105 17.57 -6.35 14.65
CA PRO A 105 18.90 -5.81 14.83
C PRO A 105 19.41 -5.29 13.48
N LYS A 106 19.92 -4.06 13.45
CA LYS A 106 20.55 -3.49 12.26
C LYS A 106 21.79 -4.33 11.95
N THR A 107 21.72 -5.18 10.92
CA THR A 107 22.89 -5.88 10.41
C THR A 107 23.75 -4.84 9.70
N SER A 108 24.79 -4.37 10.41
CA SER A 108 25.88 -3.56 9.87
C SER A 108 26.70 -4.32 8.84
#